data_AF-A0A9Q0WBQ3-F1
#
_entry.id   AF-A0A9Q0WBQ3-F1
#
_cell.length_a   1.000
_cell.length_b   1.000
_cell.length_c   1.000
_cell.angle_alpha   90.00
_cell.angle_beta   90.00
_cell.angle_gamma   90.00
#
_symmetry.space_group_name_H-M   'P 1'
#
loop_
_entity.id
_entity.type
_entity.pdbx_description
1 polymer ?
#
loop_
_entity_poly.entity_id
_entity_poly.type
_entity_poly.pdbx_seq_one_letter_code
_entity_poly.pdbx_strand_id
1 'polypeptide(L)'
;MSEIVLRRNLNVPADVNAVSILVPNPDQFSGDCIQLGFLPINVAKWVSPLWDSGFFRFSGYVYPKEALAAALGGSNRKVHLILHVAQGPCFPNMMSLMQTEHVLAFCSLVASIQRCTGIWRLEEVLGQYKWPDSQQSDFIYGSSSVGSVNAQFLAAFSAAAGKRSPELFDSEESDPEWGCWSASQELINPSIKIIFPTIERVKNAWNGILPSRRILCFSEKTWQRLRSVGILHDAIPHPYDRVGQPMHVKVACRRFQSKTNASSFGWVYCGSHNFSAAAWGRLISNPFGLKSKETEKTNTYLSSRLHVSNYELGIIFTFPPTETKGITNKDSKNLDDIVLPFVVPAPKYGPTDRPATARAMSEAVAELAGLERDRLIAEELIEEIPDEEEEAVEATDYAAVEKEEEKAYAEMLWNQVDSS
;
A
#
# COMPACT_ATOMS: atom_id res chain seq x y z
N MET A 1 7.49 -18.14 21.42
CA MET A 1 7.45 -19.13 20.32
C MET A 1 8.68 -20.00 20.41
N SER A 2 8.61 -21.25 19.99
CA SER A 2 9.75 -22.15 19.86
C SER A 2 10.18 -22.23 18.40
N GLU A 3 11.48 -22.17 18.16
CA GLU A 3 12.06 -22.44 16.84
C GLU A 3 11.89 -23.92 16.51
N ILE A 4 11.52 -24.20 15.25
CA ILE A 4 11.42 -25.55 14.70
C ILE A 4 12.49 -25.77 13.64
N VAL A 5 12.85 -27.02 13.44
CA VAL A 5 13.71 -27.45 12.34
C VAL A 5 12.82 -27.92 11.19
N LEU A 6 12.97 -27.28 10.04
CA LEU A 6 12.37 -27.73 8.80
C LEU A 6 13.34 -28.70 8.11
N ARG A 7 12.88 -29.89 7.73
CA ARG A 7 13.71 -30.88 7.06
C ARG A 7 13.07 -31.38 5.77
N ARG A 8 13.84 -31.36 4.69
CA ARG A 8 13.44 -31.91 3.40
C ARG A 8 13.31 -33.44 3.47
N ASN A 9 12.17 -33.99 3.03
CA ASN A 9 11.99 -35.44 2.89
C ASN A 9 11.82 -35.83 1.43
N LEU A 10 12.80 -36.58 0.91
CA LEU A 10 12.79 -37.09 -0.46
C LEU A 10 12.12 -38.45 -0.58
N ASN A 11 11.83 -39.12 0.55
CA ASN A 11 11.30 -40.48 0.61
C ASN A 11 9.77 -40.52 0.77
N VAL A 12 9.05 -39.43 0.48
CA VAL A 12 7.58 -39.38 0.53
C VAL A 12 7.05 -39.48 -0.90
N PRO A 13 6.60 -40.67 -1.37
CA PRO A 13 6.25 -40.86 -2.78
C PRO A 13 5.07 -40.00 -3.24
N ALA A 14 4.16 -39.67 -2.31
CA ALA A 14 2.95 -38.90 -2.58
C ALA A 14 3.20 -37.39 -2.81
N ASP A 15 4.31 -36.85 -2.29
CA ASP A 15 4.67 -35.45 -2.48
C ASP A 15 6.18 -35.29 -2.51
N VAL A 16 6.70 -35.07 -3.72
CA VAL A 16 8.12 -34.84 -3.91
C VAL A 16 8.62 -33.65 -3.12
N ASN A 17 7.79 -32.62 -2.83
CA ASN A 17 8.18 -31.41 -2.11
C ASN A 17 8.03 -31.50 -0.58
N ALA A 18 7.70 -32.67 -0.02
CA ALA A 18 7.44 -32.82 1.40
C ALA A 18 8.54 -32.23 2.31
N VAL A 19 8.11 -31.44 3.29
CA VAL A 19 8.98 -30.85 4.33
C VAL A 19 8.44 -31.22 5.70
N SER A 20 9.23 -31.92 6.52
CA SER A 20 8.88 -32.22 7.91
C SER A 20 9.06 -31.00 8.80
N ILE A 21 8.13 -30.86 9.74
CA ILE A 21 8.22 -29.93 10.86
C ILE A 21 8.74 -30.71 12.06
N LEU A 22 9.95 -30.39 12.51
CA LEU A 22 10.62 -31.06 13.61
C LEU A 22 10.76 -30.11 14.80
N VAL A 23 10.31 -30.55 15.99
CA VAL A 23 10.45 -29.79 17.23
C VAL A 23 11.66 -30.33 18.00
N PRO A 24 12.70 -29.51 18.24
CA PRO A 24 13.86 -29.92 19.03
C PRO A 24 13.49 -30.05 20.52
N ASN A 25 14.08 -31.02 21.21
CA ASN A 25 13.93 -31.16 22.65
C ASN A 25 14.80 -30.10 23.37
N PRO A 26 14.22 -29.18 24.17
CA PRO A 26 14.99 -28.13 24.85
C PRO A 26 15.94 -28.68 25.93
N ASP A 27 15.67 -29.87 26.48
CA ASP A 27 16.40 -30.44 27.62
C ASP A 27 17.52 -31.42 27.20
N GLN A 28 17.65 -31.70 25.91
CA GLN A 28 18.65 -32.64 25.38
C GLN A 28 19.52 -31.96 24.33
N PHE A 29 20.82 -31.88 24.60
CA PHE A 29 21.84 -31.48 23.61
C PHE A 29 22.04 -32.53 22.49
N SER A 30 21.37 -33.68 22.57
CA SER A 30 21.31 -34.69 21.51
C SER A 30 20.21 -34.35 20.50
N GLY A 31 20.51 -34.49 19.20
CA GLY A 31 19.69 -34.04 18.07
C GLY A 31 18.36 -34.78 17.83
N ASP A 32 17.74 -35.32 18.87
CA ASP A 32 16.44 -35.98 18.77
C ASP A 32 15.35 -34.92 18.61
N CYS A 33 14.67 -34.96 17.47
CA CYS A 33 13.55 -34.07 17.18
C CYS A 33 12.27 -34.88 17.04
N ILE A 34 11.17 -34.34 17.55
CA ILE A 34 9.83 -34.95 17.37
C ILE A 34 9.23 -34.39 16.09
N GLN A 35 8.78 -35.27 15.19
CA GLN A 35 8.05 -34.85 14.01
C GLN A 35 6.62 -34.46 14.38
N LEU A 36 6.30 -33.18 14.19
CA LEU A 36 4.97 -32.64 14.41
C LEU A 36 4.04 -32.90 13.22
N GLY A 37 4.60 -32.96 12.01
CA GLY A 37 3.85 -33.15 10.77
C GLY A 37 4.64 -32.72 9.54
N PHE A 38 3.91 -32.34 8.48
CA PHE A 38 4.46 -31.81 7.24
C PHE A 38 3.93 -30.40 6.96
N LEU A 39 4.70 -29.61 6.21
CA LEU A 39 4.16 -28.37 5.61
C LEU A 39 3.00 -28.73 4.66
N PRO A 40 1.94 -27.92 4.62
CA PRO A 40 0.89 -28.05 3.61
C PRO A 40 1.49 -28.02 2.19
N ILE A 41 0.95 -28.84 1.27
CA ILE A 41 1.48 -29.00 -0.09
C ILE A 41 1.64 -27.67 -0.85
N ASN A 42 0.69 -26.76 -0.70
CA ASN A 42 0.72 -25.44 -1.33
C ASN A 42 1.85 -24.54 -0.79
N VAL A 43 2.30 -24.78 0.44
CA VAL A 43 3.44 -24.11 1.07
C VAL A 43 4.75 -24.81 0.69
N ALA A 44 4.77 -26.14 0.79
CA ALA A 44 5.94 -26.96 0.47
C ALA A 44 6.41 -26.77 -0.99
N LYS A 45 5.47 -26.59 -1.92
CA LYS A 45 5.72 -26.31 -3.35
C LYS A 45 6.57 -25.07 -3.60
N TRP A 46 6.59 -24.08 -2.70
CA TRP A 46 7.48 -22.93 -2.84
C TRP A 46 8.63 -22.93 -1.85
N VAL A 47 8.50 -23.55 -0.68
CA VAL A 47 9.62 -23.68 0.27
C VAL A 47 10.74 -24.54 -0.32
N SER A 48 10.42 -25.75 -0.78
CA SER A 48 11.41 -26.75 -1.21
C SER A 48 12.29 -26.30 -2.38
N PRO A 49 11.76 -25.91 -3.56
CA PRO A 49 12.61 -25.52 -4.69
C PRO A 49 13.42 -24.24 -4.42
N LEU A 50 12.89 -23.29 -3.64
CA LEU A 50 13.60 -22.07 -3.29
C LEU A 50 14.72 -22.29 -2.26
N TRP A 51 14.51 -23.23 -1.35
CA TRP A 51 15.52 -23.69 -0.40
C TRP A 51 16.61 -24.47 -1.12
N ASP A 52 16.23 -25.52 -1.86
CA ASP A 52 17.15 -26.49 -2.47
C ASP A 52 18.13 -25.78 -3.44
N SER A 53 17.66 -24.76 -4.17
CA SER A 53 18.50 -23.91 -5.03
C SER A 53 19.33 -22.85 -4.28
N GLY A 54 19.20 -22.78 -2.97
CA GLY A 54 19.93 -21.85 -2.10
C GLY A 54 19.54 -20.40 -2.26
N PHE A 55 18.40 -20.09 -2.90
CA PHE A 55 17.92 -18.72 -3.07
C PHE A 55 17.43 -18.15 -1.74
N PHE A 56 16.76 -18.95 -0.92
CA PHE A 56 16.22 -18.53 0.37
C PHE A 56 16.57 -19.51 1.48
N ARG A 57 16.63 -18.98 2.70
CA ARG A 57 16.66 -19.76 3.94
C ARG A 57 15.32 -19.60 4.65
N PHE A 58 14.84 -20.67 5.27
CA PHE A 58 13.57 -20.69 5.97
C PHE A 58 13.77 -21.12 7.42
N SER A 59 13.22 -20.34 8.35
CA SER A 59 13.14 -20.67 9.77
C SER A 59 11.67 -20.72 10.16
N GLY A 60 11.27 -21.74 10.92
CA GLY A 60 9.89 -21.88 11.37
C GLY A 60 9.76 -21.63 12.87
N TYR A 61 8.62 -21.08 13.29
CA TYR A 61 8.30 -20.87 14.70
C TYR A 61 6.86 -21.28 15.00
N VAL A 62 6.67 -21.97 16.13
CA VAL A 62 5.36 -22.41 16.61
C VAL A 62 5.15 -22.00 18.06
N TYR A 63 3.90 -21.93 18.51
CA TYR A 63 3.61 -21.75 19.93
C TYR A 63 3.86 -23.06 20.70
N PRO A 64 4.66 -23.06 21.78
CA PRO A 64 5.00 -24.29 22.50
C PRO A 64 3.77 -25.08 22.98
N LYS A 65 2.73 -24.36 23.44
CA LYS A 65 1.48 -24.97 23.90
C LYS A 65 0.74 -25.71 22.77
N GLU A 66 0.73 -25.14 21.56
CA GLU A 66 0.09 -25.76 20.39
C GLU A 66 0.89 -26.99 19.93
N ALA A 67 2.22 -26.88 19.87
CA ALA A 67 3.09 -27.98 19.49
C ALA A 67 2.96 -29.17 20.46
N LEU A 68 2.94 -28.90 21.77
CA LEU A 68 2.77 -29.93 22.80
C LEU A 68 1.39 -30.60 22.73
N ALA A 69 0.32 -29.81 22.55
CA ALA A 69 -1.03 -30.34 22.44
C ALA A 69 -1.23 -31.24 21.21
N ALA A 70 -0.62 -30.86 20.08
CA ALA A 70 -0.62 -31.67 18.87
C ALA A 70 0.23 -32.95 19.02
N ALA A 71 1.42 -32.87 19.61
CA ALA A 71 2.30 -34.02 19.82
C ALA A 71 1.71 -35.07 20.77
N LEU A 72 0.95 -34.66 21.78
CA LEU A 72 0.32 -35.57 22.76
C LEU A 72 -1.04 -36.12 22.30
N GLY A 73 -1.45 -35.88 21.05
CA GLY A 73 -2.73 -36.36 20.52
C GLY A 73 -3.96 -35.72 21.15
N GLY A 74 -3.80 -34.62 21.90
CA GLY A 74 -4.87 -33.98 22.66
C GLY A 74 -5.78 -33.08 21.82
N SER A 75 -5.48 -32.88 20.53
CA SER A 75 -6.23 -31.96 19.67
C SER A 75 -5.99 -32.23 18.17
N ASN A 76 -7.06 -32.39 17.39
CA ASN A 76 -7.05 -32.38 15.92
C ASN A 76 -6.90 -30.95 15.33
N ARG A 77 -6.54 -29.95 16.14
CA ARG A 77 -6.46 -28.55 15.70
C ARG A 77 -5.16 -28.29 14.95
N LYS A 78 -5.28 -27.49 13.88
CA LYS A 78 -4.14 -26.98 13.09
C LYS A 78 -3.21 -26.15 13.99
N VAL A 79 -1.91 -26.42 13.93
CA VAL A 79 -0.88 -25.63 14.60
C VAL A 79 -0.54 -24.41 13.74
N HIS A 80 -0.49 -23.23 14.33
CA HIS A 80 -0.05 -22.03 13.62
C HIS A 80 1.47 -22.02 13.53
N LEU A 81 1.97 -22.02 12.29
CA LEU A 81 3.38 -21.94 11.98
C LEU A 81 3.68 -20.58 11.33
N ILE A 82 4.64 -19.86 11.89
CA ILE A 82 5.20 -18.66 11.29
C ILE A 82 6.50 -19.04 10.58
N LEU A 83 6.55 -18.84 9.27
CA LEU A 83 7.75 -19.04 8.46
C LEU A 83 8.46 -17.70 8.24
N HIS A 84 9.67 -17.59 8.75
CA HIS A 84 10.59 -16.52 8.45
C HIS A 84 11.44 -16.86 7.23
N VAL A 85 11.57 -15.90 6.33
CA VAL A 85 12.30 -16.04 5.06
C VAL A 85 13.50 -15.10 5.08
N ALA A 86 14.68 -15.63 4.81
CA ALA A 86 15.93 -14.89 4.76
C ALA A 86 16.66 -15.14 3.43
N GLN A 87 17.57 -14.22 3.07
CA GLN A 87 18.41 -14.38 1.88
C GLN A 87 19.30 -15.63 2.03
N GLY A 88 19.26 -16.49 1.02
CA GLY A 88 20.12 -17.65 0.88
C GLY A 88 21.44 -17.32 0.18
N PRO A 89 22.41 -18.25 0.19
CA PRO A 89 23.74 -18.04 -0.40
C PRO A 89 23.71 -17.77 -1.91
N CYS A 90 22.72 -18.31 -2.63
CA CYS A 90 22.57 -18.12 -4.08
C CYS A 90 21.68 -16.92 -4.45
N PHE A 91 21.12 -16.20 -3.47
CA PHE A 91 20.21 -15.07 -3.71
C PHE A 91 20.82 -13.99 -4.64
N PRO A 92 22.10 -13.57 -4.49
CA PRO A 92 22.68 -12.55 -5.37
C PRO A 92 22.71 -12.95 -6.86
N ASN A 93 22.82 -14.25 -7.14
CA ASN A 93 22.89 -14.79 -8.50
C ASN A 93 21.53 -15.31 -9.01
N MET A 94 20.45 -15.09 -8.25
CA MET A 94 19.13 -15.66 -8.52
C MET A 94 18.64 -15.38 -9.94
N MET A 95 18.79 -14.15 -10.44
CA MET A 95 18.36 -13.77 -11.80
C MET A 95 19.00 -14.62 -12.90
N SER A 96 20.24 -15.10 -12.69
CA SER A 96 20.97 -15.92 -13.66
C SER A 96 20.72 -17.42 -13.50
N LEU A 97 20.30 -17.86 -12.31
CA LEU A 97 20.15 -19.27 -11.94
C LEU A 97 18.68 -19.72 -11.92
N MET A 98 17.73 -18.79 -11.96
CA MET A 98 16.30 -19.12 -11.93
C MET A 98 15.90 -19.93 -13.16
N GLN A 99 15.06 -20.92 -12.90
CA GLN A 99 14.39 -21.76 -13.89
C GLN A 99 12.89 -21.55 -13.74
N THR A 100 12.08 -22.05 -14.67
CA THR A 100 10.63 -21.84 -14.68
C THR A 100 9.96 -22.26 -13.36
N GLU A 101 10.38 -23.38 -12.78
CA GLU A 101 9.87 -23.85 -11.48
C GLU A 101 10.16 -22.88 -10.33
N HIS A 102 11.34 -22.26 -10.35
CA HIS A 102 11.75 -21.25 -9.36
C HIS A 102 10.91 -19.98 -9.48
N VAL A 103 10.53 -19.59 -10.70
CA VAL A 103 9.66 -18.42 -10.92
C VAL A 103 8.29 -18.66 -10.32
N LEU A 104 7.68 -19.83 -10.57
CA LEU A 104 6.38 -20.18 -9.99
C LEU A 104 6.44 -20.22 -8.46
N ALA A 105 7.45 -20.89 -7.91
CA ALA A 105 7.68 -20.95 -6.47
C ALA A 105 7.87 -19.55 -5.86
N PHE A 106 8.66 -18.70 -6.49
CA PHE A 106 8.89 -17.32 -6.05
C PHE A 106 7.60 -16.49 -6.06
N CYS A 107 6.77 -16.61 -7.10
CA CYS A 107 5.46 -15.97 -7.15
C CYS A 107 4.55 -16.43 -6.00
N SER A 108 4.50 -17.74 -5.70
CA SER A 108 3.73 -18.27 -4.58
C SER A 108 4.26 -17.83 -3.22
N LEU A 109 5.58 -17.74 -3.06
CA LEU A 109 6.20 -17.14 -1.87
C LEU A 109 5.72 -15.70 -1.72
N VAL A 110 5.87 -14.86 -2.75
CA VAL A 110 5.47 -13.44 -2.74
C VAL A 110 3.99 -13.29 -2.39
N ALA A 111 3.12 -14.13 -2.95
CA ALA A 111 1.69 -14.14 -2.64
C ALA A 111 1.38 -14.57 -1.20
N SER A 112 2.25 -15.36 -0.58
CA SER A 112 2.11 -15.84 0.80
C SER A 112 2.68 -14.87 1.84
N ILE A 113 3.46 -13.86 1.43
CA ILE A 113 4.00 -12.87 2.37
C ILE A 113 2.84 -11.99 2.84
N GLN A 114 2.52 -12.09 4.13
CA GLN A 114 1.66 -11.11 4.79
C GLN A 114 2.44 -9.80 4.91
N ARG A 115 2.09 -8.82 4.06
CA ARG A 115 2.62 -7.46 4.13
C ARG A 115 1.50 -6.50 4.49
N CYS A 116 1.86 -5.39 5.13
CA CYS A 116 1.01 -4.22 5.14
C CYS A 116 0.68 -3.84 3.69
N THR A 117 -0.50 -3.26 3.49
CA THR A 117 -0.97 -2.76 2.19
C THR A 117 -1.27 -1.27 2.29
N GLY A 118 -1.43 -0.61 1.13
CA GLY A 118 -1.77 0.81 1.06
C GLY A 118 -0.81 1.69 1.88
N ILE A 119 -1.40 2.57 2.67
CA ILE A 119 -0.73 3.58 3.48
C ILE A 119 0.17 2.97 4.57
N TRP A 120 -0.18 1.81 5.13
CA TRP A 120 0.67 1.12 6.10
C TRP A 120 1.91 0.52 5.43
N ARG A 121 1.81 0.07 4.17
CA ARG A 121 3.00 -0.37 3.43
C ARG A 121 3.92 0.79 3.12
N LEU A 122 3.34 1.95 2.80
CA LEU A 122 4.08 3.19 2.58
C LEU A 122 4.87 3.56 3.84
N GLU A 123 4.21 3.54 5.00
CA GLU A 123 4.84 3.76 6.31
C GLU A 123 5.94 2.76 6.63
N GLU A 124 5.69 1.46 6.44
CA GLU A 124 6.67 0.40 6.69
C GLU A 124 7.95 0.58 5.86
N VAL A 125 7.82 1.03 4.61
CA VAL A 125 8.96 1.23 3.71
C VAL A 125 9.70 2.53 4.03
N LEU A 126 8.96 3.64 4.20
CA LEU A 126 9.56 4.96 4.37
C LEU A 126 10.00 5.25 5.81
N GLY A 127 9.38 4.59 6.80
CA GLY A 127 9.72 4.69 8.22
C GLY A 127 11.08 4.09 8.58
N GLN A 128 11.71 3.34 7.67
CA GLN A 128 13.08 2.84 7.81
C GLN A 128 14.13 3.95 7.73
N TYR A 129 13.76 5.15 7.29
CA TYR A 129 14.67 6.27 7.08
C TYR A 129 14.30 7.45 7.97
N LYS A 130 15.32 8.20 8.41
CA LYS A 130 15.14 9.46 9.13
C LYS A 130 15.08 10.63 8.15
N TRP A 131 13.89 11.16 7.94
CA TRP A 131 13.66 12.28 7.04
C TRP A 131 13.79 13.63 7.78
N PRO A 132 14.65 14.56 7.32
CA PRO A 132 14.83 15.87 7.95
C PRO A 132 13.75 16.86 7.48
N ASP A 133 12.62 16.91 8.18
CA ASP A 133 11.47 17.76 7.82
C ASP A 133 11.81 19.24 7.63
N SER A 134 12.80 19.76 8.37
CA SER A 134 13.28 21.15 8.24
C SER A 134 13.95 21.45 6.88
N GLN A 135 14.29 20.42 6.11
CA GLN A 135 14.90 20.51 4.79
C GLN A 135 13.90 20.13 3.67
N GLN A 136 12.62 19.93 3.99
CA GLN A 136 11.61 19.61 2.98
C GLN A 136 11.48 20.76 1.97
N SER A 137 11.66 20.43 0.70
CA SER A 137 11.53 21.38 -0.43
C SER A 137 10.22 21.17 -1.17
N ASP A 138 9.85 19.92 -1.43
CA ASP A 138 8.60 19.56 -2.10
C ASP A 138 7.97 18.32 -1.48
N PHE A 139 6.64 18.30 -1.45
CA PHE A 139 5.85 17.10 -1.20
C PHE A 139 4.59 17.17 -2.07
N ILE A 140 4.56 16.34 -3.09
CA ILE A 140 3.59 16.43 -4.18
C ILE A 140 3.00 15.06 -4.51
N TYR A 141 1.75 15.05 -4.96
CA TYR A 141 1.07 13.87 -5.48
C TYR A 141 0.32 14.25 -6.76
N GLY A 142 0.79 13.75 -7.90
CA GLY A 142 0.08 13.82 -9.17
C GLY A 142 -0.79 12.59 -9.39
N SER A 143 -2.04 12.81 -9.78
CA SER A 143 -3.01 11.74 -9.96
C SER A 143 -3.99 12.06 -11.09
N SER A 144 -4.49 11.03 -11.76
CA SER A 144 -5.56 11.19 -12.76
C SER A 144 -6.95 11.16 -12.15
N SER A 145 -7.08 10.68 -10.91
CA SER A 145 -8.29 10.84 -10.11
C SER A 145 -7.97 11.20 -8.67
N VAL A 146 -8.84 12.01 -8.06
CA VAL A 146 -8.75 12.43 -6.66
C VAL A 146 -10.07 12.08 -5.99
N GLY A 147 -10.00 11.27 -4.93
CA GLY A 147 -11.17 10.82 -4.19
C GLY A 147 -11.69 11.88 -3.20
N SER A 148 -12.51 11.44 -2.25
CA SER A 148 -13.00 12.27 -1.14
C SER A 148 -11.88 12.57 -0.14
N VAL A 149 -10.96 13.45 -0.50
CA VAL A 149 -9.80 13.82 0.30
C VAL A 149 -10.21 14.81 1.40
N ASN A 150 -9.83 14.51 2.65
CA ASN A 150 -10.04 15.36 3.81
C ASN A 150 -8.75 15.48 4.65
N ALA A 151 -8.77 16.32 5.68
CA ALA A 151 -7.60 16.55 6.53
C ALA A 151 -7.12 15.30 7.28
N GLN A 152 -8.01 14.37 7.61
CA GLN A 152 -7.64 13.12 8.29
C GLN A 152 -6.85 12.20 7.36
N PHE A 153 -7.35 12.00 6.13
CA PHE A 153 -6.65 11.22 5.12
C PHE A 153 -5.31 11.85 4.74
N LEU A 154 -5.28 13.17 4.51
CA LEU A 154 -4.05 13.90 4.18
C LEU A 154 -3.01 13.77 5.30
N ALA A 155 -3.43 13.96 6.55
CA ALA A 155 -2.53 13.84 7.69
C ALA A 155 -1.97 12.43 7.85
N ALA A 156 -2.81 11.41 7.74
CA ALA A 156 -2.39 10.02 7.78
C ALA A 156 -1.40 9.71 6.65
N PHE A 157 -1.68 10.15 5.42
CA PHE A 157 -0.79 9.92 4.28
C PHE A 157 0.57 10.61 4.50
N SER A 158 0.55 11.84 5.01
CA SER A 158 1.76 12.58 5.32
C SER A 158 2.58 11.96 6.45
N ALA A 159 1.93 11.47 7.51
CA ALA A 159 2.59 10.75 8.59
C ALA A 159 3.24 9.45 8.07
N ALA A 160 2.53 8.66 7.25
CA ALA A 160 3.06 7.47 6.60
C ALA A 160 4.21 7.78 5.62
N ALA A 161 4.18 8.95 4.99
CA ALA A 161 5.28 9.49 4.18
C ALA A 161 6.48 9.99 5.02
N GLY A 162 6.42 9.84 6.35
CA GLY A 162 7.47 10.18 7.30
C GLY A 162 7.45 11.64 7.77
N LYS A 163 6.34 12.37 7.63
CA LYS A 163 6.21 13.75 8.14
C LYS A 163 5.91 13.72 9.64
N ARG A 164 6.60 14.55 10.40
CA ARG A 164 6.41 14.68 11.86
C ARG A 164 5.96 16.08 12.25
N SER A 165 5.38 16.19 13.43
CA SER A 165 5.08 17.46 14.09
C SER A 165 6.38 18.17 14.48
N PRO A 166 6.52 19.49 14.21
CA PRO A 166 7.68 20.27 14.63
C PRO A 166 7.65 20.61 16.14
N GLU A 167 6.48 20.58 16.77
CA GLU A 167 6.28 20.86 18.19
C GLU A 167 6.36 19.54 18.97
N LEU A 168 7.57 19.22 19.44
CA LEU A 168 7.84 18.08 20.30
C LEU A 168 7.94 18.62 21.74
N PHE A 169 6.96 18.31 22.58
CA PHE A 169 7.08 18.49 24.03
C PHE A 169 7.50 17.15 24.64
N ASP A 170 8.63 17.14 25.35
CA ASP A 170 9.23 15.91 25.94
C ASP A 170 8.28 15.16 26.90
N SER A 171 7.23 15.83 27.41
CA SER A 171 6.29 15.28 28.38
C SER A 171 5.31 14.24 27.82
N GLU A 172 5.23 14.08 26.50
CA GLU A 172 4.22 13.25 25.84
C GLU A 172 4.80 12.07 25.02
N GLU A 173 6.11 11.78 25.13
CA GLU A 173 6.78 10.68 24.39
C GLU A 173 6.13 9.30 24.59
N SER A 174 5.37 9.11 25.67
CA SER A 174 4.62 7.88 25.93
C SER A 174 3.31 7.74 25.14
N ASP A 175 2.84 8.80 24.46
CA ASP A 175 1.68 8.75 23.58
C ASP A 175 2.10 8.15 22.22
N PRO A 176 1.47 7.07 21.73
CA PRO A 176 1.77 6.52 20.41
C PRO A 176 1.50 7.50 19.24
N GLU A 177 0.69 8.53 19.44
CA GLU A 177 0.45 9.60 18.47
C GLU A 177 1.45 10.76 18.61
N TRP A 178 2.35 10.70 19.60
CA TRP A 178 3.33 11.75 19.84
C TRP A 178 4.23 12.00 18.63
N GLY A 179 4.40 13.27 18.30
CA GLY A 179 5.21 13.70 17.15
C GLY A 179 4.62 13.32 15.78
N CYS A 180 3.45 12.68 15.72
CA CYS A 180 2.79 12.38 14.44
C CYS A 180 2.14 13.64 13.87
N TRP A 181 2.14 13.74 12.54
CA TRP A 181 1.48 14.83 11.85
C TRP A 181 -0.05 14.63 11.88
N SER A 182 -0.79 15.58 12.45
CA SER A 182 -2.22 15.43 12.75
C SER A 182 -3.15 16.16 11.77
N ALA A 183 -4.44 15.79 11.76
CA ALA A 183 -5.47 16.44 10.94
C ALA A 183 -5.61 17.94 11.25
N SER A 184 -5.47 18.34 12.53
CA SER A 184 -5.51 19.74 12.94
C SER A 184 -4.34 20.54 12.35
N GLN A 185 -3.14 19.94 12.33
CA GLN A 185 -1.97 20.54 11.70
C GLN A 185 -2.12 20.63 10.18
N GLU A 186 -2.68 19.59 9.56
CA GLU A 186 -2.97 19.58 8.12
C GLU A 186 -3.96 20.67 7.70
N LEU A 187 -4.97 20.97 8.52
CA LEU A 187 -5.91 22.06 8.27
C LEU A 187 -5.25 23.44 8.30
N ILE A 188 -4.26 23.63 9.18
CA ILE A 188 -3.54 24.90 9.34
C ILE A 188 -2.46 25.05 8.27
N ASN A 189 -1.71 23.98 8.02
CA ASN A 189 -0.57 23.98 7.11
C ASN A 189 -0.60 22.72 6.22
N PRO A 190 -1.38 22.74 5.14
CA PRO A 190 -1.51 21.61 4.25
C PRO A 190 -0.15 21.13 3.73
N SER A 191 0.09 19.83 3.85
CA SER A 191 1.45 19.29 3.74
C SER A 191 1.79 18.77 2.35
N ILE A 192 0.78 18.45 1.54
CA ILE A 192 0.91 17.85 0.20
C ILE A 192 0.29 18.78 -0.84
N LYS A 193 1.00 18.98 -1.96
CA LYS A 193 0.47 19.62 -3.17
C LYS A 193 -0.15 18.55 -4.07
N ILE A 194 -1.44 18.69 -4.38
CA ILE A 194 -2.16 17.82 -5.31
C ILE A 194 -1.98 18.37 -6.72
N ILE A 195 -1.34 17.59 -7.60
CA ILE A 195 -1.12 17.95 -8.99
C ILE A 195 -2.25 17.37 -9.84
N PHE A 196 -3.09 18.23 -10.41
CA PHE A 196 -4.23 17.85 -11.23
C PHE A 196 -4.45 18.90 -12.34
N PRO A 197 -4.77 18.52 -13.58
CA PRO A 197 -4.91 19.49 -14.67
C PRO A 197 -6.10 20.42 -14.48
N THR A 198 -5.91 21.70 -14.83
CA THR A 198 -7.02 22.67 -14.88
C THR A 198 -7.95 22.38 -16.06
N ILE A 199 -9.18 22.90 -16.00
CA ILE A 199 -10.10 22.82 -17.15
C ILE A 199 -9.54 23.55 -18.38
N GLU A 200 -8.87 24.69 -18.20
CA GLU A 200 -8.23 25.41 -19.30
C GLU A 200 -7.08 24.60 -19.92
N ARG A 201 -6.31 23.84 -19.11
CA ARG A 201 -5.29 22.91 -19.61
C ARG A 201 -5.90 21.87 -20.55
N VAL A 202 -7.05 21.32 -20.16
CA VAL A 202 -7.75 20.28 -20.92
C VAL A 202 -8.44 20.84 -22.16
N LYS A 203 -9.02 22.04 -22.10
CA LYS A 203 -9.60 22.74 -23.26
C LYS A 203 -8.58 23.01 -24.36
N ASN A 204 -7.37 23.40 -23.97
CA ASN A 204 -6.29 23.75 -24.89
C ASN A 204 -5.45 22.53 -25.34
N ALA A 205 -5.88 21.30 -25.02
CA ALA A 205 -5.21 20.09 -25.47
C ALA A 205 -5.39 19.86 -26.98
N TRP A 206 -4.36 19.34 -27.65
CA TRP A 206 -4.36 19.03 -29.11
C TRP A 206 -5.55 18.16 -29.58
N ASN A 207 -5.97 17.18 -28.77
CA ASN A 207 -7.06 16.27 -29.07
C ASN A 207 -8.39 16.71 -28.40
N GLY A 208 -8.45 17.95 -27.92
CA GLY A 208 -9.59 18.50 -27.19
C GLY A 208 -9.85 17.81 -25.85
N ILE A 209 -11.06 18.01 -25.32
CA ILE A 209 -11.47 17.59 -23.97
C ILE A 209 -11.75 16.08 -23.87
N LEU A 210 -12.20 15.45 -24.96
CA LEU A 210 -12.76 14.09 -24.93
C LEU A 210 -11.80 13.02 -24.38
N PRO A 211 -10.50 12.99 -24.72
CA PRO A 211 -9.57 12.03 -24.13
C PRO A 211 -9.45 12.18 -22.62
N SER A 212 -9.38 13.41 -22.12
CA SER A 212 -9.31 13.73 -20.69
C SER A 212 -10.59 13.33 -19.96
N ARG A 213 -11.76 13.59 -20.55
CA ARG A 213 -13.07 13.23 -19.97
C ARG A 213 -13.19 11.74 -19.62
N ARG A 214 -12.51 10.87 -20.36
CA ARG A 214 -12.56 9.40 -20.15
C ARG A 214 -11.63 8.90 -19.06
N ILE A 215 -10.63 9.68 -18.65
CA ILE A 215 -9.54 9.18 -17.80
C ILE A 215 -9.30 10.04 -16.55
N LEU A 216 -9.83 11.26 -16.54
CA LEU A 216 -9.74 12.19 -15.42
C LEU A 216 -11.02 12.12 -14.59
N CYS A 217 -10.88 11.90 -13.29
CA CYS A 217 -12.02 11.84 -12.37
C CYS A 217 -11.74 12.65 -11.10
N PHE A 218 -12.39 13.82 -11.04
CA PHE A 218 -12.34 14.73 -9.90
C PHE A 218 -13.75 15.27 -9.68
N SER A 219 -14.35 15.00 -8.52
CA SER A 219 -15.72 15.42 -8.25
C SER A 219 -15.80 16.92 -7.91
N GLU A 220 -16.91 17.55 -8.31
CA GLU A 220 -17.15 18.95 -7.98
C GLU A 220 -17.23 19.14 -6.46
N LYS A 221 -17.82 18.18 -5.72
CA LYS A 221 -17.88 18.17 -4.25
C LYS A 221 -16.48 18.22 -3.62
N THR A 222 -15.54 17.41 -4.09
CA THR A 222 -14.15 17.45 -3.62
C THR A 222 -13.51 18.80 -3.94
N TRP A 223 -13.76 19.37 -5.12
CA TRP A 223 -13.20 20.67 -5.48
C TRP A 223 -13.73 21.77 -4.56
N GLN A 224 -15.04 21.81 -4.28
CA GLN A 224 -15.63 22.81 -3.39
C GLN A 224 -15.04 22.76 -1.98
N ARG A 225 -14.67 21.57 -1.48
CA ARG A 225 -13.97 21.41 -0.18
C ARG A 225 -12.52 21.88 -0.22
N LEU A 226 -11.80 21.63 -1.32
CA LEU A 226 -10.36 21.91 -1.43
C LEU A 226 -10.02 23.32 -1.93
N ARG A 227 -10.95 24.03 -2.56
CA ARG A 227 -10.67 25.32 -3.24
C ARG A 227 -10.09 26.41 -2.33
N SER A 228 -10.46 26.43 -1.06
CA SER A 228 -9.95 27.41 -0.08
C SER A 228 -8.64 26.98 0.57
N VAL A 229 -8.29 25.70 0.48
CA VAL A 229 -7.10 25.12 1.13
C VAL A 229 -5.82 25.49 0.36
N GLY A 230 -5.94 25.72 -0.95
CA GLY A 230 -4.83 26.18 -1.79
C GLY A 230 -3.75 25.11 -2.04
N ILE A 231 -4.14 23.83 -2.03
CA ILE A 231 -3.26 22.67 -2.27
C ILE A 231 -3.23 22.17 -3.71
N LEU A 232 -4.08 22.72 -4.59
CA LEU A 232 -4.17 22.29 -5.98
C LEU A 232 -3.18 23.05 -6.87
N HIS A 233 -2.50 22.30 -7.72
CA HIS A 233 -1.46 22.78 -8.64
C HIS A 233 -1.70 22.19 -10.04
N ASP A 234 -1.45 22.99 -11.08
CA ASP A 234 -1.71 22.60 -12.46
C ASP A 234 -0.70 21.56 -12.93
N ALA A 235 -1.25 20.54 -13.60
CA ALA A 235 -0.50 19.42 -14.13
C ALA A 235 -0.04 19.77 -15.55
N ILE A 236 0.99 20.61 -15.66
CA ILE A 236 1.61 20.95 -16.95
C ILE A 236 2.46 19.77 -17.40
N PRO A 237 2.15 19.07 -18.51
CA PRO A 237 2.88 17.89 -18.95
C PRO A 237 4.37 18.18 -19.19
N HIS A 238 5.21 17.22 -18.82
CA HIS A 238 6.64 17.22 -19.04
C HIS A 238 7.12 15.81 -19.42
N PRO A 239 8.04 15.63 -20.38
CA PRO A 239 8.68 16.65 -21.21
C PRO A 239 7.72 17.38 -22.16
N TYR A 240 8.21 18.44 -22.82
CA TYR A 240 7.37 19.36 -23.62
C TYR A 240 6.60 18.67 -24.77
N ASP A 241 7.13 17.57 -25.30
CA ASP A 241 6.47 16.72 -26.30
C ASP A 241 5.20 16.02 -25.78
N ARG A 242 4.97 16.00 -24.46
CA ARG A 242 3.74 15.51 -23.83
C ARG A 242 2.67 16.58 -23.71
N VAL A 243 2.96 17.84 -24.06
CA VAL A 243 1.99 18.94 -23.94
C VAL A 243 0.74 18.63 -24.80
N GLY A 244 -0.43 18.76 -24.17
CA GLY A 244 -1.72 18.39 -24.77
C GLY A 244 -2.10 16.92 -24.60
N GLN A 245 -1.20 16.03 -24.19
CA GLN A 245 -1.56 14.66 -23.87
C GLN A 245 -2.13 14.56 -22.44
N PRO A 246 -3.24 13.84 -22.23
CA PRO A 246 -3.81 13.68 -20.91
C PRO A 246 -2.92 12.75 -20.06
N MET A 247 -2.78 13.07 -18.78
CA MET A 247 -1.94 12.32 -17.84
C MET A 247 -2.78 11.34 -17.03
N HIS A 248 -2.63 10.04 -17.32
CA HIS A 248 -3.24 8.97 -16.52
C HIS A 248 -2.31 8.41 -15.43
N VAL A 249 -1.11 8.98 -15.29
CA VAL A 249 -0.06 8.53 -14.37
C VAL A 249 -0.38 8.94 -12.93
N LYS A 250 0.08 8.14 -11.96
CA LYS A 250 0.01 8.46 -10.53
C LYS A 250 1.41 8.40 -9.96
N VAL A 251 1.89 9.57 -9.52
CA VAL A 251 3.28 9.77 -9.13
C VAL A 251 3.30 10.67 -7.91
N ALA A 252 4.03 10.27 -6.88
CA ALA A 252 4.25 11.10 -5.71
C ALA A 252 5.73 11.31 -5.49
N CYS A 253 6.10 12.47 -4.96
CA CYS A 253 7.48 12.77 -4.62
C CYS A 253 7.53 13.58 -3.34
N ARG A 254 8.42 13.17 -2.43
CA ARG A 254 8.81 13.97 -1.28
C ARG A 254 10.30 14.21 -1.38
N ARG A 255 10.68 15.47 -1.51
CA ARG A 255 12.03 15.94 -1.79
C ARG A 255 12.53 16.82 -0.66
N PHE A 256 13.76 16.56 -0.26
CA PHE A 256 14.50 17.34 0.72
C PHE A 256 15.76 17.89 0.07
N GLN A 257 16.13 19.11 0.45
CA GLN A 257 17.31 19.77 -0.09
C GLN A 257 18.12 20.38 1.06
N SER A 258 19.37 19.95 1.18
CA SER A 258 20.27 20.53 2.17
C SER A 258 20.61 21.98 1.79
N LYS A 259 20.77 22.84 2.81
CA LYS A 259 21.27 24.21 2.61
C LYS A 259 22.78 24.23 2.30
N THR A 260 23.51 23.18 2.67
CA THR A 260 24.97 23.11 2.56
C THR A 260 25.44 22.34 1.34
N ASN A 261 24.66 21.37 0.86
CA ASN A 261 24.96 20.57 -0.33
C ASN A 261 23.82 20.69 -1.35
N ALA A 262 24.15 20.82 -2.63
CA ALA A 262 23.16 20.88 -3.71
C ALA A 262 22.43 19.54 -3.96
N SER A 263 22.90 18.44 -3.38
CA SER A 263 22.30 17.11 -3.56
C SER A 263 20.94 17.02 -2.87
N SER A 264 19.91 16.67 -3.65
CA SER A 264 18.62 16.30 -3.09
C SER A 264 18.59 14.86 -2.60
N PHE A 265 17.64 14.57 -1.74
CA PHE A 265 17.34 13.23 -1.26
C PHE A 265 15.85 13.17 -0.91
N GLY A 266 15.30 11.97 -0.71
CA GLY A 266 13.87 11.76 -0.57
C GLY A 266 13.39 10.47 -1.23
N TRP A 267 12.20 10.51 -1.79
CA TRP A 267 11.62 9.35 -2.47
C TRP A 267 10.66 9.75 -3.59
N VAL A 268 10.50 8.83 -4.54
CA VAL A 268 9.51 8.93 -5.62
C VAL A 268 8.70 7.64 -5.66
N TYR A 269 7.38 7.78 -5.70
CA TYR A 269 6.44 6.71 -5.93
C TYR A 269 5.91 6.77 -7.36
N CYS A 270 5.78 5.62 -8.01
CA CYS A 270 5.06 5.45 -9.27
C CYS A 270 4.20 4.19 -9.19
N GLY A 271 2.90 4.31 -9.48
CA GLY A 271 2.00 3.15 -9.46
C GLY A 271 0.59 3.46 -9.93
N SER A 272 -0.33 2.57 -9.58
CA SER A 272 -1.74 2.66 -9.99
C SER A 272 -2.61 3.47 -9.02
N HIS A 273 -2.16 3.71 -7.79
CA HIS A 273 -2.99 4.27 -6.73
C HIS A 273 -3.38 5.71 -7.07
N ASN A 274 -4.67 5.97 -7.25
CA ASN A 274 -5.17 7.35 -7.25
C ASN A 274 -5.07 7.96 -5.85
N PHE A 275 -5.07 9.29 -5.76
CA PHE A 275 -5.02 9.97 -4.46
C PHE A 275 -6.39 9.91 -3.77
N SER A 276 -6.67 8.78 -3.12
CA SER A 276 -7.96 8.43 -2.52
C SER A 276 -7.79 7.44 -1.37
N ALA A 277 -8.75 7.46 -0.43
CA ALA A 277 -8.82 6.49 0.65
C ALA A 277 -9.16 5.07 0.17
N ALA A 278 -9.91 4.91 -0.93
CA ALA A 278 -10.19 3.60 -1.52
C ALA A 278 -8.91 2.88 -1.99
N ALA A 279 -7.97 3.63 -2.58
CA ALA A 279 -6.70 3.09 -3.09
C ALA A 279 -5.64 2.91 -2.00
N TRP A 280 -5.47 3.92 -1.12
CA TRP A 280 -4.42 3.89 -0.08
C TRP A 280 -4.89 3.33 1.26
N GLY A 281 -6.18 3.25 1.49
CA GLY A 281 -6.78 2.78 2.72
C GLY A 281 -7.31 3.89 3.61
N ARG A 282 -8.39 3.57 4.32
CA ARG A 282 -9.00 4.38 5.38
C ARG A 282 -8.82 3.67 6.71
N LEU A 283 -8.41 4.43 7.73
CA LEU A 283 -8.41 3.93 9.11
C LEU A 283 -9.85 3.79 9.61
N ILE A 284 -10.20 2.60 10.09
CA ILE A 284 -11.48 2.31 10.72
C ILE A 284 -11.23 2.05 12.20
N SER A 285 -11.85 2.85 13.07
CA SER A 285 -11.91 2.59 14.50
C SER A 285 -12.89 1.44 14.76
N ASN A 286 -12.50 0.43 15.54
CA ASN A 286 -13.43 -0.64 15.92
C ASN A 286 -14.59 -0.07 16.76
N PRO A 287 -15.86 -0.25 16.35
CA PRO A 287 -17.01 0.14 17.18
C PRO A 287 -17.25 -0.81 18.37
N PHE A 288 -16.65 -2.00 18.36
CA PHE A 288 -16.74 -2.97 19.47
C PHE A 288 -15.69 -2.69 20.56
N GLY A 289 -15.77 -1.50 21.15
CA GLY A 289 -15.30 -1.30 22.51
C GLY A 289 -16.24 -2.00 23.46
N LEU A 290 -16.04 -3.29 23.71
CA LEU A 290 -16.56 -3.89 24.94
C LEU A 290 -15.94 -3.04 26.07
N LYS A 291 -16.78 -2.29 26.79
CA LYS A 291 -16.36 -1.51 27.96
C LYS A 291 -15.83 -2.48 29.02
N SER A 292 -14.58 -2.92 28.89
CA SER A 292 -13.83 -3.42 30.04
C SER A 292 -13.59 -2.21 30.92
N LYS A 293 -14.42 -2.09 31.96
CA LYS A 293 -14.03 -1.35 33.15
C LYS A 293 -12.76 -2.01 33.68
N GLU A 294 -11.60 -1.51 33.31
CA GLU A 294 -10.41 -1.43 34.16
C GLU A 294 -9.27 -0.73 33.42
N THR A 295 -8.43 -0.13 34.24
CA THR A 295 -7.57 1.00 33.96
C THR A 295 -6.29 0.58 33.25
N GLU A 296 -6.34 0.24 31.97
CA GLU A 296 -5.12 0.09 31.15
C GLU A 296 -5.33 0.70 29.76
N LYS A 297 -4.74 1.89 29.55
CA LYS A 297 -4.58 2.53 28.24
C LYS A 297 -3.56 1.74 27.41
N THR A 298 -3.96 0.59 26.88
CA THR A 298 -3.15 -0.16 25.92
C THR A 298 -3.50 0.24 24.48
N ASN A 299 -2.55 0.92 23.83
CA ASN A 299 -2.34 1.09 22.38
C ASN A 299 -3.58 1.16 21.46
N THR A 300 -3.98 2.38 21.11
CA THR A 300 -4.97 2.72 20.08
C THR A 300 -4.67 2.16 18.68
N TYR A 301 -3.40 1.83 18.37
CA TYR A 301 -3.02 1.14 17.14
C TYR A 301 -3.46 -0.33 17.07
N LEU A 302 -3.64 -1.02 18.20
CA LEU A 302 -4.07 -2.42 18.21
C LEU A 302 -5.57 -2.60 17.92
N SER A 303 -6.37 -1.53 17.98
CA SER A 303 -7.82 -1.57 17.74
C SER A 303 -8.25 -0.96 16.40
N SER A 304 -7.32 -0.39 15.64
CA SER A 304 -7.60 0.26 14.36
C SER A 304 -7.34 -0.70 13.19
N ARG A 305 -8.30 -0.83 12.27
CA ARG A 305 -8.16 -1.65 11.05
C ARG A 305 -8.00 -0.72 9.84
N LEU A 306 -7.06 -1.03 8.95
CA LEU A 306 -6.98 -0.37 7.64
C LEU A 306 -7.91 -1.07 6.65
N HIS A 307 -8.84 -0.31 6.08
CA HIS A 307 -9.72 -0.79 5.01
C HIS A 307 -9.26 -0.24 3.67
N VAL A 308 -8.83 -1.11 2.77
CA VAL A 308 -8.44 -0.79 1.39
C VAL A 308 -9.45 -1.44 0.45
N SER A 309 -10.08 -0.63 -0.39
CA SER A 309 -11.17 -1.09 -1.28
C SER A 309 -10.65 -1.58 -2.63
N ASN A 310 -9.48 -1.10 -3.07
CA ASN A 310 -8.96 -1.35 -4.41
C ASN A 310 -7.74 -2.28 -4.43
N TYR A 311 -7.57 -2.99 -5.56
CA TYR A 311 -6.32 -3.67 -5.88
C TYR A 311 -5.37 -2.71 -6.57
N GLU A 312 -4.21 -2.49 -5.95
CA GLU A 312 -3.28 -1.48 -6.42
C GLU A 312 -1.83 -1.98 -6.31
N LEU A 313 -0.97 -1.51 -7.22
CA LEU A 313 0.45 -1.84 -7.23
C LEU A 313 1.29 -0.59 -7.53
N GLY A 314 2.46 -0.49 -6.92
CA GLY A 314 3.39 0.59 -7.19
C GLY A 314 4.81 0.28 -6.73
N ILE A 315 5.73 1.14 -7.16
CA ILE A 315 7.15 1.07 -6.87
C ILE A 315 7.55 2.37 -6.18
N ILE A 316 8.34 2.25 -5.10
CA ILE A 316 8.94 3.39 -4.40
C ILE A 316 10.44 3.34 -4.63
N PHE A 317 10.98 4.41 -5.21
CA PHE A 317 12.41 4.66 -5.32
C PHE A 317 12.84 5.52 -4.12
N THR A 318 13.76 5.01 -3.31
CA THR A 318 14.26 5.70 -2.12
C THR A 318 15.68 6.20 -2.33
N PHE A 319 15.91 7.46 -1.95
CA PHE A 319 17.20 8.14 -1.98
C PHE A 319 17.44 8.71 -0.57
N PRO A 320 17.88 7.89 0.39
CA PRO A 320 18.05 8.33 1.76
C PRO A 320 19.19 9.36 1.89
N PRO A 321 19.19 10.20 2.95
CA PRO A 321 20.33 11.04 3.25
C PRO A 321 21.57 10.17 3.44
N THR A 322 22.66 10.44 2.71
CA THR A 322 23.94 9.74 2.92
C THR A 322 24.46 10.08 4.30
N GLU A 323 24.51 9.11 5.21
CA GLU A 323 25.35 9.23 6.41
C GLU A 323 26.79 9.46 5.95
N THR A 324 27.43 10.48 6.48
CA THR A 324 28.78 10.93 6.15
C THR A 324 29.82 9.83 6.43
N LYS A 325 29.94 8.85 5.53
CA LYS A 325 31.08 7.94 5.48
C LYS A 325 31.59 7.93 4.05
N GLY A 326 32.73 8.59 3.88
CA GLY A 326 33.41 8.77 2.62
C GLY A 326 33.65 7.43 1.92
N ILE A 327 32.79 7.13 0.95
CA ILE A 327 33.09 6.18 -0.10
C ILE A 327 32.83 6.94 -1.39
N THR A 328 33.90 7.53 -1.92
CA THR A 328 33.96 7.97 -3.31
C THR A 328 33.82 6.73 -4.19
N ASN A 329 32.64 6.52 -4.80
CA ASN A 329 32.55 5.69 -6.00
C ASN A 329 31.29 5.97 -6.84
N LYS A 330 31.57 6.35 -8.10
CA LYS A 330 30.89 6.04 -9.37
C LYS A 330 29.35 6.03 -9.43
N ASP A 331 28.82 6.90 -10.27
CA ASP A 331 27.49 6.83 -10.89
C ASP A 331 26.32 6.53 -9.93
N SER A 332 26.32 7.15 -8.74
CA SER A 332 25.17 7.07 -7.85
C SER A 332 24.03 7.89 -8.44
N LYS A 333 23.02 7.21 -9.01
CA LYS A 333 21.76 7.84 -9.43
C LYS A 333 21.17 8.62 -8.25
N ASN A 334 20.84 9.88 -8.49
CA ASN A 334 20.27 10.81 -7.52
C ASN A 334 18.75 10.93 -7.72
N LEU A 335 18.03 11.43 -6.71
CA LEU A 335 16.63 11.82 -6.81
C LEU A 335 16.40 12.80 -7.96
N ASP A 336 17.36 13.71 -8.19
CA ASP A 336 17.37 14.69 -9.28
C ASP A 336 17.36 14.07 -10.69
N ASP A 337 17.79 12.81 -10.83
CA ASP A 337 17.81 12.13 -12.13
C ASP A 337 16.42 11.60 -12.52
N ILE A 338 15.44 11.61 -11.61
CA ILE A 338 14.07 11.20 -11.90
C ILE A 338 13.29 12.36 -12.50
N VAL A 339 12.96 12.22 -13.78
CA VAL A 339 12.08 13.15 -14.50
C VAL A 339 10.62 12.84 -14.15
N LEU A 340 9.93 13.80 -13.54
CA LEU A 340 8.49 13.72 -13.28
C LEU A 340 7.68 14.05 -14.55
N PRO A 341 6.47 13.47 -14.70
CA PRO A 341 5.66 13.62 -15.91
C PRO A 341 5.00 15.00 -16.05
N PHE A 342 5.30 15.91 -15.13
CA PHE A 342 4.81 17.29 -15.11
C PHE A 342 5.94 18.22 -14.68
N VAL A 343 5.79 19.51 -14.99
CA VAL A 343 6.76 20.55 -14.61
C VAL A 343 6.89 20.64 -13.08
N VAL A 344 8.14 20.73 -12.61
CA VAL A 344 8.49 20.91 -11.19
C VAL A 344 9.35 22.17 -11.08
N PRO A 345 9.01 23.14 -10.19
CA PRO A 345 7.83 23.15 -9.32
C PRO A 345 6.53 23.32 -10.12
N ALA A 346 5.49 22.57 -9.74
CA ALA A 346 4.18 22.67 -10.36
C ALA A 346 3.52 24.01 -9.98
N PRO A 347 2.96 24.76 -10.94
CA PRO A 347 2.35 26.05 -10.66
C PRO A 347 1.07 25.88 -9.84
N LYS A 348 0.91 26.71 -8.81
CA LYS A 348 -0.31 26.73 -7.98
C LYS A 348 -1.50 27.22 -8.82
N TYR A 349 -2.69 26.68 -8.55
CA TYR A 349 -3.92 27.19 -9.15
C TYR A 349 -4.10 28.68 -8.82
N GLY A 350 -4.37 29.47 -9.85
CA GLY A 350 -4.77 30.87 -9.73
C GLY A 350 -6.19 31.03 -9.18
N PRO A 351 -6.61 32.27 -8.87
CA PRO A 351 -7.93 32.55 -8.28
C PRO A 351 -9.12 32.11 -9.14
N THR A 352 -8.92 32.05 -10.46
CA THR A 352 -9.93 31.67 -11.46
C THR A 352 -9.79 30.24 -11.95
N ASP A 353 -8.72 29.55 -11.55
CA ASP A 353 -8.46 28.19 -12.01
C ASP A 353 -9.43 27.22 -11.35
N ARG A 354 -9.89 26.24 -12.14
CA ARG A 354 -10.73 25.13 -11.68
C ARG A 354 -10.14 23.82 -12.20
N PRO A 355 -10.23 22.74 -11.44
CA PRO A 355 -9.79 21.43 -11.93
C PRO A 355 -10.67 20.99 -13.10
N ALA A 356 -10.14 20.12 -13.95
CA ALA A 356 -10.91 19.46 -14.99
C ALA A 356 -11.86 18.40 -14.39
N THR A 357 -12.92 18.86 -13.71
CA THR A 357 -14.00 17.99 -13.18
C THR A 357 -14.87 17.49 -14.33
N ALA A 358 -15.61 16.40 -14.12
CA ALA A 358 -16.57 15.89 -15.10
C ALA A 358 -17.55 17.00 -15.53
N ARG A 359 -18.06 17.75 -14.56
CA ARG A 359 -18.92 18.91 -14.78
C ARG A 359 -18.22 20.01 -15.59
N ALA A 360 -17.02 20.43 -15.21
CA ALA A 360 -16.29 21.48 -15.93
C ALA A 360 -15.99 21.09 -17.38
N MET A 361 -15.67 19.81 -17.62
CA MET A 361 -15.47 19.27 -18.96
C MET A 361 -16.77 19.22 -19.77
N SER A 362 -17.89 18.84 -19.16
CA SER A 362 -19.21 18.86 -19.81
C SER A 362 -19.67 20.27 -20.16
N GLU A 363 -19.50 21.24 -19.25
CA GLU A 363 -19.77 22.67 -19.48
C GLU A 363 -18.94 23.18 -20.67
N ALA A 364 -17.64 22.87 -20.71
CA ALA A 364 -16.77 23.29 -21.80
C ALA A 364 -17.13 22.64 -23.16
N VAL A 365 -17.58 21.38 -23.17
CA VAL A 365 -18.07 20.72 -24.40
C VAL A 365 -19.37 21.37 -24.89
N ALA A 366 -20.28 21.73 -23.97
CA ALA A 366 -21.54 22.38 -24.34
C ALA A 366 -21.33 23.82 -24.84
N GLU A 367 -20.39 24.57 -24.26
CA GLU A 367 -19.97 25.88 -24.77
C GLU A 367 -19.46 25.79 -26.22
N LEU A 368 -18.68 24.74 -26.54
CA LEU A 368 -18.21 24.49 -27.90
C LEU A 368 -19.35 24.08 -28.86
N ALA A 369 -20.37 23.38 -28.36
CA ALA A 369 -21.49 22.89 -29.16
C ALA A 369 -22.67 23.89 -29.25
N GLY A 370 -22.65 24.98 -28.50
CA GLY A 370 -23.74 25.95 -28.42
C GLY A 370 -25.03 25.41 -27.76
N LEU A 371 -24.92 24.41 -26.88
CA LEU A 371 -26.06 23.75 -26.23
C LEU A 371 -26.42 24.39 -24.87
N GLU A 372 -27.72 24.54 -24.58
CA GLU A 372 -28.23 25.11 -23.32
C GLU A 372 -27.96 24.23 -22.09
N ARG A 373 -27.73 24.90 -20.95
CA ARG A 373 -27.19 24.35 -19.70
C ARG A 373 -28.08 23.30 -19.02
N ASP A 374 -29.39 23.31 -19.27
CA ASP A 374 -30.39 22.53 -18.53
C ASP A 374 -30.41 21.03 -18.89
N ARG A 375 -29.92 20.65 -20.08
CA ARG A 375 -29.90 19.25 -20.52
C ARG A 375 -28.81 18.41 -19.84
N LEU A 376 -27.77 19.05 -19.29
CA LEU A 376 -26.58 18.42 -18.72
C LEU A 376 -26.77 17.95 -17.27
N ILE A 377 -27.63 18.64 -16.51
CA ILE A 377 -27.94 18.30 -15.11
C ILE A 377 -28.58 16.89 -15.03
N ALA A 378 -29.29 16.47 -16.10
CA ALA A 378 -29.93 15.16 -16.17
C ALA A 378 -28.95 13.99 -16.45
N GLU A 379 -27.86 14.22 -17.19
CA GLU A 379 -26.80 13.23 -17.39
C GLU A 379 -25.85 13.14 -16.17
N GLU A 380 -25.71 14.25 -15.42
CA GLU A 380 -24.88 14.36 -14.20
C GLU A 380 -25.39 13.47 -13.04
N LEU A 381 -26.72 13.31 -12.91
CA LEU A 381 -27.36 12.42 -11.91
C LEU A 381 -27.13 10.91 -12.17
N ILE A 382 -26.66 10.54 -13.37
CA ILE A 382 -26.48 9.14 -13.77
C ILE A 382 -25.00 8.73 -13.69
N GLU A 383 -24.05 9.66 -13.86
CA GLU A 383 -22.60 9.41 -13.79
C GLU A 383 -21.96 9.70 -12.42
N GLU A 384 -22.61 10.46 -11.51
CA GLU A 384 -22.19 10.45 -10.10
C GLU A 384 -22.51 9.07 -9.51
N ILE A 385 -21.53 8.16 -9.51
CA ILE A 385 -21.52 7.01 -8.60
C ILE A 385 -21.80 7.60 -7.20
N PRO A 386 -22.81 7.12 -6.47
CA PRO A 386 -23.01 7.57 -5.10
C PRO A 386 -21.70 7.44 -4.34
N ASP A 387 -21.24 8.54 -3.75
CA ASP A 387 -20.20 8.50 -2.73
C ASP A 387 -20.80 7.69 -1.55
N GLU A 388 -20.77 6.35 -1.61
CA GLU A 388 -21.20 5.43 -0.53
C GLU A 388 -20.34 5.57 0.74
N GLU A 389 -19.50 6.59 0.85
CA GLU A 389 -18.61 6.82 1.98
C GLU A 389 -19.08 7.90 2.96
N GLU A 390 -20.17 8.62 2.69
CA GLU A 390 -20.85 9.44 3.71
C GLU A 390 -22.14 8.72 4.17
N GLU A 391 -22.08 8.15 5.38
CA GLU A 391 -23.16 7.46 6.12
C GLU A 391 -23.51 6.01 5.73
N ALA A 392 -22.75 5.06 6.28
CA ALA A 392 -23.26 3.72 6.61
C ALA A 392 -22.89 3.36 8.05
N VAL A 393 -23.48 4.08 9.01
CA VAL A 393 -23.61 3.62 10.39
C VAL A 393 -25.03 3.12 10.54
N GLU A 394 -25.30 1.90 10.08
CA GLU A 394 -26.36 1.03 10.61
C GLU A 394 -26.22 -0.35 9.96
N ALA A 395 -25.56 -1.26 10.68
CA ALA A 395 -25.65 -2.67 10.42
C ALA A 395 -26.94 -3.20 11.06
N THR A 396 -27.83 -3.78 10.25
CA THR A 396 -28.71 -4.83 10.72
C THR A 396 -28.42 -6.10 9.92
N ASP A 397 -28.30 -7.20 10.66
CA ASP A 397 -27.91 -8.54 10.24
C ASP A 397 -28.42 -8.95 8.86
N TYR A 398 -27.49 -9.24 7.94
CA TYR A 398 -27.71 -10.21 6.89
C TYR A 398 -26.77 -11.39 7.13
N ALA A 399 -27.30 -12.40 7.83
CA ALA A 399 -26.75 -13.74 7.76
C ALA A 399 -26.81 -14.19 6.29
N ALA A 400 -25.65 -14.29 5.65
CA ALA A 400 -25.54 -14.91 4.34
C ALA A 400 -25.93 -16.39 4.50
N VAL A 401 -27.14 -16.72 4.08
CA VAL A 401 -27.57 -18.10 3.87
C VAL A 401 -26.69 -18.65 2.75
N GLU A 402 -25.71 -19.48 3.12
CA GLU A 402 -24.94 -20.28 2.18
C GLU A 402 -25.92 -21.02 1.26
N LYS A 403 -25.85 -20.74 -0.05
CA LYS A 403 -26.67 -21.43 -1.03
C LYS A 403 -26.21 -22.88 -1.11
N GLU A 404 -27.15 -23.82 -0.94
CA GLU A 404 -26.90 -25.27 -0.98
C GLU A 404 -26.11 -25.75 -2.22
N GLU A 405 -26.15 -24.99 -3.32
CA GLU A 405 -25.38 -25.24 -4.54
C GLU A 405 -23.85 -25.13 -4.34
N GLU A 406 -23.37 -24.19 -3.51
CA GLU A 406 -21.94 -24.05 -3.22
C GLU A 406 -21.42 -25.17 -2.32
N LYS A 407 -22.29 -25.67 -1.42
CA LYS A 407 -21.99 -26.82 -0.57
C LYS A 407 -21.93 -28.13 -1.37
N ALA A 408 -22.85 -28.31 -2.32
CA ALA A 408 -22.85 -29.45 -3.25
C ALA A 408 -21.62 -29.45 -4.17
N TYR A 409 -21.20 -28.28 -4.65
CA TYR A 409 -19.98 -28.14 -5.45
C TYR A 409 -18.71 -28.45 -4.63
N ALA A 410 -18.65 -27.99 -3.38
CA ALA A 410 -17.54 -28.31 -2.48
C ALA A 410 -17.48 -29.81 -2.14
N GLU A 411 -18.60 -30.46 -1.83
CA GLU A 411 -18.65 -31.92 -1.56
C GLU A 411 -18.25 -32.75 -2.79
N MET A 412 -18.62 -32.32 -4.00
CA MET A 412 -18.22 -33.01 -5.23
C MET A 412 -16.71 -32.93 -5.49
N LEU A 413 -16.07 -31.83 -5.07
CA LEU A 413 -14.62 -31.63 -5.14
C LEU A 413 -13.86 -32.49 -4.11
N TRP A 414 -14.41 -32.71 -2.92
CA TRP A 414 -13.76 -33.51 -1.87
C TRP A 414 -13.90 -35.03 -2.09
N ASN A 415 -15.00 -35.49 -2.70
CA ASN A 415 -15.20 -36.92 -2.98
C ASN A 415 -14.32 -37.48 -4.12
N GLN A 416 -13.63 -36.62 -4.90
CA GLN A 416 -12.69 -37.08 -5.92
C GLN A 416 -11.28 -37.38 -5.39
N VAL A 417 -11.03 -37.15 -4.09
CA VAL A 417 -9.71 -37.38 -3.46
C VAL A 417 -9.61 -38.76 -2.80
N ASP A 418 -10.73 -39.47 -2.59
CA ASP A 418 -10.76 -40.80 -1.97
C ASP A 418 -10.81 -41.97 -2.98
N SER A 419 -10.40 -41.74 -4.24
CA SER A 419 -10.38 -42.81 -5.27
C SER A 419 -9.13 -42.77 -6.17
N SER A 420 -7.95 -42.52 -5.60
CA SER A 420 -6.67 -42.81 -6.26
C SER A 420 -5.59 -43.23 -5.27
#